data_AF-A0A946JZJ4-F1
#
_entry.id   AF-A0A946JZJ4-F1
#
_cell.length_a   1.000
_cell.length_b   1.000
_cell.length_c   1.000
_cell.angle_alpha   90.00
_cell.angle_beta   90.00
_cell.angle_gamma   90.00
#
_symmetry.space_group_name_H-M   'P 1'
#
loop_
_entity.id
_entity.type
_entity.pdbx_description
1 polymer ?
#
loop_
_entity_poly.entity_id
_entity_poly.type
_entity_poly.pdbx_seq_one_letter_code
_entity_poly.pdbx_strand_id
1 'polypeptide(L)'
;LYEGVHERLTELIDWHEVALEKLYDLCAEPKRAVDVFPALFKSKITDTSYFPATGESIAHLHCAQERRVLVVDEDDNGVAWWRQA
;
A
#
# COMPACT_ATOMS: atom_id res chain seq x y z
N LEU A 1 -26.98 -4.90 20.30
CA LEU A 1 -26.21 -6.10 19.92
C LEU A 1 -25.60 -5.81 18.57
N TYR A 2 -24.30 -5.93 18.43
CA TYR A 2 -23.61 -5.76 17.15
C TYR A 2 -23.47 -7.14 16.52
N GLU A 3 -24.32 -7.46 15.54
CA GLU A 3 -24.26 -8.70 14.77
C GLU A 3 -23.38 -8.47 13.52
N GLY A 4 -22.53 -9.44 13.15
CA GLY A 4 -21.69 -9.34 11.94
C GLY A 4 -20.41 -8.49 12.05
N VAL A 5 -20.11 -7.89 13.21
CA VAL A 5 -18.89 -7.06 13.36
C VAL A 5 -17.61 -7.85 13.21
N HIS A 6 -17.54 -9.08 13.75
CA HIS A 6 -16.34 -9.91 13.61
C HIS A 6 -16.09 -10.33 12.16
N GLU A 7 -17.16 -10.65 11.41
CA GLU A 7 -17.07 -10.95 9.98
C GLU A 7 -16.56 -9.73 9.22
N ARG A 8 -17.14 -8.54 9.49
CA ARG A 8 -16.71 -7.31 8.83
C ARG A 8 -15.25 -6.94 9.14
N LEU A 9 -14.80 -7.15 10.36
CA LEU A 9 -13.39 -6.92 10.74
C LEU A 9 -12.46 -7.89 10.01
N THR A 10 -12.88 -9.15 9.86
CA THR A 10 -12.10 -10.16 9.11
C THR A 10 -12.00 -9.77 7.64
N GLU A 11 -13.11 -9.37 7.01
CA GLU A 11 -13.11 -8.89 5.61
C GLU A 11 -12.17 -7.69 5.41
N LEU A 12 -12.11 -6.77 6.38
CA LEU A 12 -11.21 -5.61 6.30
C LEU A 12 -9.74 -6.03 6.37
N ILE A 13 -9.41 -6.97 7.26
CA ILE A 13 -8.05 -7.52 7.36
C ILE A 13 -7.68 -8.22 6.05
N ASP A 14 -8.54 -9.12 5.56
CA ASP A 14 -8.29 -9.88 4.33
C ASP A 14 -8.08 -8.94 3.13
N TRP A 15 -8.86 -7.86 3.05
CA TRP A 15 -8.68 -6.85 2.01
C TRP A 15 -7.30 -6.18 2.06
N HIS A 16 -6.82 -5.81 3.25
CA HIS A 16 -5.49 -5.22 3.40
C HIS A 16 -4.36 -6.21 3.10
N GLU A 17 -4.51 -7.49 3.47
CA GLU A 17 -3.51 -8.51 3.17
C GLU A 17 -3.41 -8.76 1.65
N VAL A 18 -4.54 -8.87 0.94
CA VAL A 18 -4.54 -8.99 -0.54
C VAL A 18 -3.92 -7.75 -1.21
N ALA A 19 -4.15 -6.56 -0.66
CA ALA A 19 -3.52 -5.33 -1.12
C ALA A 19 -2.00 -5.34 -0.92
N LEU A 20 -1.51 -5.84 0.23
CA LEU A 20 -0.09 -5.98 0.52
C LEU A 20 0.61 -6.96 -0.44
N GLU A 21 -0.01 -8.10 -0.75
CA GLU A 21 0.53 -9.06 -1.72
C GLU A 21 0.74 -8.44 -3.11
N LYS A 22 -0.28 -7.74 -3.63
CA LYS A 22 -0.19 -7.05 -4.92
C LYS A 22 0.84 -5.94 -4.93
N LEU A 23 0.94 -5.21 -3.82
CA LEU A 23 1.91 -4.14 -3.67
C LEU A 23 3.33 -4.72 -3.65
N TYR A 24 3.55 -5.84 -2.96
CA TYR A 24 4.82 -6.57 -3.01
C TYR A 24 5.19 -6.95 -4.44
N ASP A 25 4.25 -7.50 -5.22
CA ASP A 25 4.47 -7.83 -6.62
C ASP A 25 4.85 -6.61 -7.48
N LEU A 26 4.19 -5.46 -7.27
CA LEU A 26 4.53 -4.22 -7.98
C LEU A 26 5.94 -3.71 -7.63
N CYS A 27 6.38 -3.93 -6.40
CA CYS A 27 7.70 -3.58 -5.90
C CYS A 27 8.82 -4.53 -6.34
N ALA A 28 8.56 -5.48 -7.27
CA ALA A 28 9.60 -6.28 -7.93
C ALA A 28 10.64 -5.39 -8.64
N GLU A 29 10.23 -4.21 -9.07
CA GLU A 29 11.10 -3.10 -9.46
C GLU A 29 10.92 -1.95 -8.47
N PRO A 30 11.93 -1.07 -8.27
CA PRO A 30 11.79 0.10 -7.41
C PRO A 30 10.60 0.99 -7.81
N LYS A 31 9.69 1.25 -6.86
CA LYS A 31 8.48 2.07 -7.05
C LYS A 31 8.40 3.19 -6.01
N ARG A 32 7.77 4.31 -6.37
CA ARG A 32 7.40 5.38 -5.44
C ARG A 32 6.00 5.12 -4.88
N ALA A 33 5.62 5.85 -3.83
CA ALA A 33 4.29 5.73 -3.23
C ALA A 33 3.12 5.98 -4.20
N VAL A 34 3.34 6.79 -5.24
CA VAL A 34 2.31 7.09 -6.26
C VAL A 34 2.20 6.01 -7.33
N ASP A 35 3.24 5.21 -7.51
CA ASP A 35 3.30 4.18 -8.55
C ASP A 35 2.57 2.89 -8.10
N VAL A 36 2.32 2.73 -6.79
CA VAL A 36 1.64 1.55 -6.22
C VAL A 36 0.12 1.68 -6.16
N PHE A 37 -0.44 2.81 -6.59
CA PHE A 37 -1.90 3.01 -6.62
C PHE A 37 -2.68 1.88 -7.31
N PRO A 38 -2.22 1.28 -8.42
CA PRO A 38 -2.94 0.17 -9.05
C PRO A 38 -3.11 -1.08 -8.17
N ALA A 39 -2.28 -1.29 -7.14
CA ALA A 39 -2.43 -2.40 -6.20
C ALA A 39 -3.58 -2.16 -5.21
N LEU A 40 -3.77 -0.90 -4.80
CA LEU A 40 -4.69 -0.51 -3.73
C LEU A 40 -6.05 -0.05 -4.26
N PHE A 41 -6.06 0.61 -5.41
CA PHE A 41 -7.24 1.27 -5.97
C PHE A 41 -7.61 0.69 -7.32
N LYS A 42 -8.84 0.19 -7.44
CA LYS A 42 -9.42 -0.23 -8.73
C LYS A 42 -9.96 0.95 -9.55
N SER A 43 -10.21 2.08 -8.89
CA SER A 43 -10.81 3.28 -9.51
C SER A 43 -9.72 4.25 -9.99
N LYS A 44 -10.05 5.05 -11.00
CA LYS A 44 -9.17 6.13 -11.46
C LYS A 44 -9.00 7.16 -10.34
N ILE A 45 -7.74 7.44 -9.99
CA ILE A 45 -7.41 8.50 -9.05
C ILE A 45 -7.66 9.86 -9.70
N THR A 46 -8.32 10.73 -8.96
CA THR A 46 -8.66 12.12 -9.29
C THR A 46 -7.90 13.06 -8.36
N ASP A 47 -7.87 14.35 -8.66
CA ASP A 47 -7.18 15.35 -7.83
C ASP A 47 -7.65 15.34 -6.37
N THR A 48 -8.93 15.09 -6.14
CA THR A 48 -9.52 15.00 -4.79
C THR A 48 -9.18 13.72 -4.04
N SER A 49 -8.91 12.62 -4.75
CA SER A 49 -8.55 11.33 -4.16
C SER A 49 -7.04 11.08 -4.11
N TYR A 50 -6.25 11.92 -4.80
CA TYR A 50 -4.80 11.77 -4.88
C TYR A 50 -4.11 11.84 -3.51
N PHE A 51 -4.46 12.83 -2.70
CA PHE A 51 -3.87 13.01 -1.37
C PHE A 51 -4.18 11.84 -0.42
N PRO A 52 -5.45 11.43 -0.23
CA PRO A 52 -5.74 10.27 0.62
C PRO A 52 -5.17 8.97 0.06
N ALA A 53 -5.18 8.77 -1.26
CA ALA A 53 -4.59 7.59 -1.89
C ALA A 53 -3.08 7.49 -1.65
N THR A 54 -2.38 8.64 -1.67
CA THR A 54 -0.96 8.70 -1.34
C THR A 54 -0.71 8.29 0.11
N GLY A 55 -1.50 8.80 1.04
CA GLY A 55 -1.37 8.47 2.47
C GLY A 55 -1.59 6.98 2.75
N GLU A 56 -2.63 6.39 2.17
CA GLU A 56 -2.91 4.95 2.29
C GLU A 56 -1.78 4.11 1.68
N SER A 57 -1.24 4.54 0.53
CA SER A 57 -0.11 3.87 -0.12
C SER A 57 1.14 3.86 0.76
N ILE A 58 1.48 5.01 1.37
CA ILE A 58 2.60 5.11 2.31
C ILE A 58 2.38 4.22 3.53
N ALA A 59 1.16 4.19 4.07
CA ALA A 59 0.83 3.33 5.22
C ALA A 59 1.05 1.84 4.90
N HIS A 60 0.63 1.38 3.73
CA HIS A 60 0.86 0.02 3.27
C HIS A 60 2.35 -0.28 3.04
N LEU A 61 3.10 0.64 2.44
CA LEU A 61 4.54 0.49 2.22
C LEU A 61 5.31 0.38 3.54
N HIS A 62 5.00 1.22 4.52
CA HIS A 62 5.61 1.16 5.86
C HIS A 62 5.22 -0.11 6.60
N CYS A 63 3.97 -0.58 6.48
CA CYS A 63 3.56 -1.86 7.05
C CYS A 63 4.39 -3.02 6.46
N ALA A 64 4.57 -3.03 5.13
CA ALA A 64 5.39 -4.02 4.44
C ALA A 64 6.88 -3.93 4.82
N GLN A 65 7.39 -2.72 5.02
CA GLN A 65 8.76 -2.48 5.52
C GLN A 65 8.96 -3.05 6.92
N GLU A 66 8.04 -2.77 7.85
CA GLU A 66 8.12 -3.24 9.23
C GLU A 66 8.05 -4.77 9.28
N ARG A 67 7.27 -5.37 8.37
CA ARG A 67 7.22 -6.83 8.15
C ARG A 67 8.45 -7.39 7.43
N ARG A 68 9.44 -6.54 7.07
CA ARG A 68 10.68 -6.88 6.37
C ARG A 68 10.49 -7.53 5.00
N VAL A 69 9.35 -7.29 4.37
CA VAL A 69 9.09 -7.79 2.99
C VAL A 69 9.54 -6.77 1.95
N LEU A 70 9.63 -5.49 2.31
CA LEU A 70 10.16 -4.43 1.46
C LEU A 70 11.31 -3.70 2.14
N VAL A 71 12.18 -3.13 1.32
CA VAL A 71 13.19 -2.16 1.71
C VAL A 71 12.96 -0.84 0.96
N VAL A 72 13.47 0.23 1.54
CA VAL A 72 13.38 1.58 0.98
C VAL A 72 14.76 2.21 0.92
N ASP A 73 15.03 2.86 -0.19
CA ASP A 73 16.22 3.68 -0.41
C ASP A 73 15.74 5.08 -0.83
N GLU A 74 16.37 6.14 -0.32
CA GLU A 74 16.08 7.51 -0.74
C GLU A 74 17.11 7.98 -1.77
N ASP A 75 16.66 8.65 -2.83
CA ASP A 75 17.55 9.24 -3.82
C ASP A 75 18.03 10.65 -3.42
N ASP A 76 18.93 11.23 -4.23
CA ASP A 76 19.49 12.57 -4.00
C ASP A 76 18.44 13.70 -4.01
N ASN A 77 17.23 13.43 -4.51
CA ASN A 77 16.12 14.37 -4.51
C ASN A 77 15.16 14.16 -3.32
N GLY A 78 15.47 13.22 -2.42
CA GLY A 78 14.63 12.86 -1.27
C GLY A 78 13.40 12.03 -1.66
N VAL A 79 13.43 11.34 -2.80
CA VAL A 79 12.35 10.44 -3.20
C VAL A 79 12.60 9.05 -2.64
N ALA A 80 11.64 8.53 -1.87
CA ALA A 80 11.66 7.16 -1.36
C ALA A 80 11.30 6.14 -2.46
N TRP A 81 12.22 5.21 -2.71
CA TRP A 81 12.10 4.12 -3.66
C TRP A 81 11.98 2.79 -2.93
N TRP A 82 10.83 2.14 -3.11
CA TRP A 82 10.46 0.91 -2.44
C TRP A 82 10.65 -0.29 -3.35
N ARG A 83 11.30 -1.33 -2.86
CA ARG A 83 11.53 -2.57 -3.60
C ARG A 83 11.43 -3.79 -2.68
N GLN A 84 11.26 -4.97 -3.28
CA GLN A 84 11.36 -6.23 -2.55
C GLN A 84 12.71 -6.33 -1.82
N ALA A 85 12.65 -6.83 -0.57
CA ALA A 85 13.81 -7.02 0.29
C ALA A 85 14.81 -8.04 -0.27
#